data_AF-A0A517MW10-F1
#
_entry.id   AF-A0A517MW10-F1
#
_cell.length_a   1.000
_cell.length_b   1.000
_cell.length_c   1.000
_cell.angle_alpha   90.00
_cell.angle_beta   90.00
_cell.angle_gamma   90.00
#
_symmetry.space_group_name_H-M   'P 1'
#
loop_
_entity.id
_entity.type
_entity.pdbx_description
1 polymer ?
#
loop_
_entity_poly.entity_id
_entity_poly.type
_entity_poly.pdbx_seq_one_letter_code
_entity_poly.pdbx_strand_id
1 'polypeptide(L)'
;MVFLRAIAFIVILAGASLSQAKCFDIYILTGQSNSLGTTELEGTASAPGTHPADVHTAFYWSNVAPSSSDPNNITLYGDSAGSLTKLIMQQGDGVNPNFWGPEFGFSRKLFEAGRSNVLVIKVSRGGGGNRHWLPTTGHMTNHLLKQIDIALASIRNSGDTFKIKGLMYLQGESNNDDEAALADTRLQTLVDCVQSHINADYPGTATSMYTVVGELASSKAGATRVKTTALQNSLARGKSKVGFCETNDLPLKSDAIHFGRDAKLEIGRRFADAFISREWVENPLLIAGYSANQGVASPHPVAQGFSQKGNVTGVVMEGIADSGTLAWRIRSDNQRGNTEYRRTLTPIEFQRMLARGWKFKVRTKVLSGSGSVCWSITKSSDPGWSIANSGIEIGFHFTRINDAELEVRIGGNKPAINLVVGSADQYHSFELRGKRLSNQIDLYIDGQLRRDEINLQKISEVSSSADALVFSCGSKDDVASEVYWNEVSIFVLD
;
A
#
# COMPACT_ATOMS: atom_id res chain seq x y z
N MET A 1 -76.07 21.61 30.47
CA MET A 1 -76.10 20.65 29.34
C MET A 1 -76.17 21.48 28.06
N VAL A 2 -75.07 22.02 27.53
CA VAL A 2 -73.92 21.34 26.89
C VAL A 2 -74.32 20.60 25.59
N PHE A 3 -74.18 21.37 24.51
CA PHE A 3 -74.00 21.02 23.10
C PHE A 3 -73.49 19.60 22.78
N LEU A 4 -74.02 19.06 21.67
CA LEU A 4 -73.18 18.37 20.66
C LEU A 4 -73.45 18.96 19.26
N ARG A 5 -72.45 19.59 18.66
CA ARG A 5 -72.36 19.83 17.21
C ARG A 5 -71.36 18.82 16.66
N ALA A 6 -71.77 17.98 15.72
CA ALA A 6 -70.85 17.05 15.06
C ALA A 6 -69.95 17.82 14.07
N ILE A 7 -68.65 17.88 14.35
CA ILE A 7 -67.64 18.34 13.39
C ILE A 7 -67.09 17.09 12.69
N ALA A 8 -67.35 16.95 11.40
CA ALA A 8 -66.75 15.92 10.58
C ALA A 8 -65.29 16.29 10.28
N PHE A 9 -64.35 15.68 11.00
CA PHE A 9 -62.92 15.78 10.69
C PHE A 9 -62.60 14.90 9.48
N ILE A 10 -62.59 15.48 8.28
CA ILE A 10 -62.01 14.85 7.09
C ILE A 10 -60.49 14.93 7.23
N VAL A 11 -59.88 13.86 7.74
CA VAL A 11 -58.43 13.69 7.71
C VAL A 11 -58.03 13.35 6.28
N ILE A 12 -57.50 14.34 5.56
CA ILE A 12 -56.84 14.10 4.27
C ILE A 12 -55.53 13.36 4.57
N LEU A 13 -55.59 12.02 4.55
CA LEU A 13 -54.41 11.17 4.45
C LEU A 13 -53.79 11.34 3.07
N ALA A 14 -53.13 12.48 2.86
CA ALA A 14 -52.16 12.60 1.78
C ALA A 14 -51.09 11.55 2.03
N GLY A 15 -51.01 10.56 1.14
CA GLY A 15 -50.02 9.49 1.16
C GLY A 15 -48.63 10.02 0.84
N ALA A 16 -48.08 10.84 1.73
CA ALA A 16 -46.66 11.12 1.78
C ALA A 16 -45.96 9.81 2.18
N SER A 17 -45.53 9.06 1.17
CA SER A 17 -44.56 7.98 1.36
C SER A 17 -43.37 8.58 2.11
N LEU A 18 -43.22 8.23 3.39
CA LEU A 18 -42.06 8.59 4.19
C LEU A 18 -40.86 7.85 3.60
N SER A 19 -40.25 8.47 2.58
CA SER A 19 -38.98 8.02 2.01
C SER A 19 -37.97 8.02 3.15
N GLN A 20 -37.51 6.84 3.54
CA GLN A 20 -36.52 6.70 4.59
C GLN A 20 -35.26 7.47 4.17
N ALA A 21 -34.86 8.44 4.99
CA ALA A 21 -33.63 9.19 4.79
C ALA A 21 -32.45 8.20 4.71
N LYS A 22 -31.72 8.25 3.61
CA LYS A 22 -30.55 7.43 3.36
C LYS A 22 -29.36 7.95 4.16
N CYS A 23 -28.41 7.06 4.42
CA CYS A 23 -27.07 7.43 4.82
C CYS A 23 -26.13 7.01 3.70
N PHE A 24 -25.49 7.99 3.06
CA PHE A 24 -24.56 7.76 1.96
C PHE A 24 -23.15 7.47 2.48
N ASP A 25 -22.55 6.42 1.95
CA ASP A 25 -21.13 6.12 2.08
C ASP A 25 -20.40 6.79 0.90
N ILE A 26 -19.73 7.91 1.18
CA ILE A 26 -19.13 8.79 0.16
C ILE A 26 -17.66 8.49 -0.04
N TYR A 27 -17.25 8.39 -1.31
CA TYR A 27 -15.87 8.27 -1.73
C TYR A 27 -15.52 9.34 -2.76
N ILE A 28 -14.39 10.00 -2.59
CA ILE A 28 -13.91 11.07 -3.45
C ILE A 28 -12.84 10.47 -4.37
N LEU A 29 -12.90 10.71 -5.68
CA LEU A 29 -11.88 10.32 -6.66
C LEU A 29 -11.26 11.58 -7.28
N THR A 30 -9.93 11.70 -7.20
CA THR A 30 -9.20 12.80 -7.83
C THR A 30 -7.84 12.33 -8.38
N GLY A 31 -7.21 13.19 -9.18
CA GLY A 31 -5.91 12.95 -9.79
C GLY A 31 -5.87 13.33 -11.26
N GLN A 32 -4.86 12.83 -11.99
CA GLN A 32 -4.64 13.19 -13.40
C GLN A 32 -5.33 12.24 -14.39
N SER A 33 -4.79 12.10 -15.60
CA SER A 33 -5.37 11.37 -16.73
C SER A 33 -5.77 9.92 -16.45
N ASN A 34 -5.07 9.18 -15.60
CA ASN A 34 -5.46 7.81 -15.21
C ASN A 34 -6.61 7.78 -14.19
N SER A 35 -6.79 8.82 -13.38
CA SER A 35 -7.97 9.03 -12.52
C SER A 35 -9.17 9.49 -13.35
N LEU A 36 -8.94 10.40 -14.31
CA LEU A 36 -9.93 10.86 -15.28
C LEU A 36 -10.43 9.71 -16.17
N GLY A 37 -9.51 8.87 -16.65
CA GLY A 37 -9.80 7.68 -17.45
C GLY A 37 -9.98 7.99 -18.93
N THR A 38 -8.87 8.25 -19.63
CA THR A 38 -8.82 8.40 -21.10
C THR A 38 -9.29 7.12 -21.81
N THR A 39 -9.94 7.24 -22.97
CA THR A 39 -10.66 6.13 -23.65
C THR A 39 -10.29 5.93 -25.11
N GLU A 40 -9.55 6.87 -25.72
CA GLU A 40 -9.19 6.93 -27.16
C GLU A 40 -8.46 5.71 -27.75
N LEU A 41 -8.07 4.73 -26.93
CA LEU A 41 -7.12 3.65 -27.27
C LEU A 41 -7.52 2.28 -26.68
N GLU A 42 -8.79 2.07 -26.36
CA GLU A 42 -9.30 0.86 -25.68
C GLU A 42 -9.69 -0.30 -26.62
N GLY A 43 -8.91 -0.51 -27.70
CA GLY A 43 -9.16 -1.59 -28.66
C GLY A 43 -10.56 -1.51 -29.29
N THR A 44 -11.25 -2.64 -29.39
CA THR A 44 -12.60 -2.72 -29.97
C THR A 44 -13.73 -2.37 -29.00
N ALA A 45 -13.44 -2.06 -27.72
CA ALA A 45 -14.45 -1.81 -26.70
C ALA A 45 -14.03 -0.68 -25.76
N SER A 46 -14.41 0.56 -26.10
CA SER A 46 -14.06 1.79 -25.37
C SER A 46 -14.98 2.17 -24.19
N ALA A 47 -15.73 1.19 -23.69
CA ALA A 47 -16.72 1.37 -22.63
C ALA A 47 -16.50 0.35 -21.50
N PRO A 48 -16.86 0.67 -20.26
CA PRO A 48 -16.67 -0.24 -19.12
C PRO A 48 -17.53 -1.51 -19.20
N GLY A 49 -18.42 -1.64 -20.19
CA GLY A 49 -19.50 -2.64 -20.22
C GLY A 49 -20.63 -2.24 -19.26
N THR A 50 -21.64 -3.11 -19.12
CA THR A 50 -22.79 -2.88 -18.23
C THR A 50 -22.69 -3.71 -16.95
N HIS A 51 -23.10 -3.15 -15.81
CA HIS A 51 -23.22 -3.89 -14.54
C HIS A 51 -24.39 -3.36 -13.70
N PRO A 52 -25.10 -4.21 -12.91
CA PRO A 52 -26.20 -3.75 -12.06
C PRO A 52 -25.83 -2.62 -11.10
N ALA A 53 -24.59 -2.61 -10.59
CA ALA A 53 -24.09 -1.54 -9.72
C ALA A 53 -24.16 -0.15 -10.34
N ASP A 54 -24.08 -0.03 -11.68
CA ASP A 54 -23.98 1.25 -12.37
C ASP A 54 -25.26 2.09 -12.13
N VAL A 55 -26.43 1.45 -12.08
CA VAL A 55 -27.70 2.13 -11.78
C VAL A 55 -28.03 2.29 -10.29
N HIS A 56 -27.27 1.63 -9.41
CA HIS A 56 -27.43 1.67 -7.95
C HIS A 56 -26.40 2.56 -7.24
N THR A 57 -25.34 2.96 -7.95
CA THR A 57 -24.30 3.87 -7.47
C THR A 57 -24.70 5.31 -7.78
N ALA A 58 -24.77 6.16 -6.75
CA ALA A 58 -24.89 7.60 -6.96
C ALA A 58 -23.54 8.16 -7.43
N PHE A 59 -23.57 9.11 -8.34
CA PHE A 59 -22.36 9.66 -8.94
C PHE A 59 -22.48 11.18 -9.13
N TYR A 60 -21.38 11.87 -8.91
CA TYR A 60 -21.20 13.30 -9.14
C TYR A 60 -19.85 13.49 -9.80
N TRP A 61 -19.74 14.36 -10.81
CA TRP A 61 -18.43 14.68 -11.37
C TRP A 61 -18.29 16.14 -11.80
N SER A 62 -17.05 16.62 -11.84
CA SER A 62 -16.67 17.88 -12.47
C SER A 62 -15.20 17.79 -12.88
N ASN A 63 -14.95 17.44 -14.15
CA ASN A 63 -13.61 17.12 -14.64
C ASN A 63 -12.98 18.32 -15.36
N VAL A 64 -11.71 18.58 -15.10
CA VAL A 64 -10.99 19.80 -15.47
C VAL A 64 -10.02 19.57 -16.63
N ALA A 65 -10.03 20.46 -17.61
CA ALA A 65 -9.17 20.41 -18.78
C ALA A 65 -7.70 20.77 -18.46
N PRO A 66 -6.71 20.24 -19.22
CA PRO A 66 -5.29 20.55 -19.04
C PRO A 66 -4.95 22.03 -19.26
N SER A 67 -5.77 22.75 -20.04
CA SER A 67 -5.68 24.19 -20.28
C SER A 67 -6.05 25.04 -19.06
N SER A 68 -6.74 24.48 -18.07
CA SER A 68 -7.15 25.21 -16.87
C SER A 68 -5.93 25.55 -16.01
N SER A 69 -5.68 26.84 -15.83
CA SER A 69 -4.58 27.39 -15.03
C SER A 69 -5.03 28.41 -13.97
N ASP A 70 -6.17 29.06 -14.17
CA ASP A 70 -6.77 30.03 -13.25
C ASP A 70 -7.75 29.33 -12.27
N PRO A 71 -7.57 29.47 -10.94
CA PRO A 71 -8.53 28.96 -9.95
C PRO A 71 -9.93 29.59 -10.01
N ASN A 72 -10.08 30.79 -10.59
CA ASN A 72 -11.36 31.49 -10.69
C ASN A 72 -12.10 31.18 -11.99
N ASN A 73 -11.41 30.71 -13.02
CA ASN A 73 -11.95 30.42 -14.35
C ASN A 73 -11.57 29.00 -14.79
N ILE A 74 -12.20 28.02 -14.15
CA ILE A 74 -11.95 26.59 -14.41
C ILE A 74 -12.52 26.20 -15.78
N THR A 75 -11.65 25.76 -16.68
CA THR A 75 -12.08 25.15 -17.94
C THR A 75 -12.41 23.67 -17.69
N LEU A 76 -13.67 23.30 -17.87
CA LEU A 76 -14.15 21.93 -17.69
C LEU A 76 -14.11 21.14 -18.98
N TYR A 77 -13.86 19.83 -18.87
CA TYR A 77 -14.27 18.86 -19.87
C TYR A 77 -15.78 18.62 -19.80
N GLY A 78 -16.32 18.57 -18.58
CA GLY A 78 -17.74 18.50 -18.30
C GLY A 78 -18.00 18.15 -16.84
N ASP A 79 -19.24 18.34 -16.40
CA ASP A 79 -19.70 18.09 -15.04
C ASP A 79 -21.11 17.47 -15.02
N SER A 80 -21.58 17.14 -13.83
CA SER A 80 -22.96 16.70 -13.59
C SER A 80 -23.95 17.87 -13.40
N ALA A 81 -23.63 19.07 -13.88
CA ALA A 81 -24.39 20.31 -13.66
C ALA A 81 -24.78 20.55 -12.19
N GLY A 82 -23.88 20.23 -11.26
CA GLY A 82 -24.10 20.34 -9.81
C GLY A 82 -25.08 19.33 -9.21
N SER A 83 -25.56 18.35 -9.99
CA SER A 83 -26.56 17.36 -9.54
C SER A 83 -25.96 15.97 -9.28
N LEU A 84 -26.63 15.17 -8.45
CA LEU A 84 -26.35 13.74 -8.31
C LEU A 84 -27.03 12.96 -9.45
N THR A 85 -26.32 11.98 -10.01
CA THR A 85 -26.81 11.09 -11.06
C THR A 85 -26.54 9.62 -10.70
N LYS A 86 -26.72 8.71 -11.66
CA LYS A 86 -26.21 7.33 -11.62
C LYS A 86 -24.80 7.27 -12.21
N LEU A 87 -24.06 6.20 -11.94
CA LEU A 87 -22.73 6.02 -12.51
C LEU A 87 -22.80 5.86 -14.03
N ILE A 88 -22.16 6.79 -14.74
CA ILE A 88 -22.16 6.88 -16.22
C ILE A 88 -20.79 7.30 -16.75
N MET A 89 -20.55 7.02 -18.03
CA MET A 89 -19.43 7.63 -18.75
C MET A 89 -19.63 9.15 -18.80
N GLN A 90 -18.57 9.90 -18.57
CA GLN A 90 -18.58 11.35 -18.47
C GLN A 90 -18.29 11.99 -19.83
N GLN A 91 -18.72 13.25 -20.00
CA GLN A 91 -18.37 14.07 -21.16
C GLN A 91 -16.85 14.12 -21.34
N GLY A 92 -16.41 13.86 -22.57
CA GLY A 92 -15.01 13.85 -22.97
C GLY A 92 -14.56 15.08 -23.77
N ASP A 93 -13.40 14.97 -24.41
CA ASP A 93 -12.84 15.94 -25.36
C ASP A 93 -12.70 15.36 -26.78
N GLY A 94 -12.14 16.14 -27.72
CA GLY A 94 -12.17 15.82 -29.15
C GLY A 94 -11.59 14.46 -29.52
N VAL A 95 -10.52 14.01 -28.85
CA VAL A 95 -9.88 12.70 -29.14
C VAL A 95 -10.38 11.62 -28.16
N ASN A 96 -10.72 12.00 -26.92
CA ASN A 96 -11.36 11.13 -25.93
C ASN A 96 -12.84 11.51 -25.79
N PRO A 97 -13.76 11.10 -26.68
CA PRO A 97 -15.14 11.60 -26.69
C PRO A 97 -15.95 11.28 -25.42
N ASN A 98 -15.47 10.34 -24.60
CA ASN A 98 -16.00 10.05 -23.27
C ASN A 98 -14.83 9.91 -22.28
N PHE A 99 -15.08 10.12 -20.99
CA PHE A 99 -14.15 9.74 -19.93
C PHE A 99 -14.80 8.72 -18.99
N TRP A 100 -14.06 7.68 -18.63
CA TRP A 100 -14.44 6.72 -17.59
C TRP A 100 -13.20 6.00 -17.05
N GLY A 101 -13.15 5.78 -15.74
CA GLY A 101 -11.97 5.29 -15.05
C GLY A 101 -12.25 4.34 -13.89
N PRO A 102 -11.37 4.31 -12.87
CA PRO A 102 -11.47 3.41 -11.72
C PRO A 102 -12.81 3.43 -10.98
N GLU A 103 -13.60 4.52 -11.08
CA GLU A 103 -14.93 4.60 -10.45
C GLU A 103 -15.88 3.44 -10.84
N PHE A 104 -15.71 2.86 -12.02
CA PHE A 104 -16.51 1.72 -12.47
C PHE A 104 -16.14 0.43 -11.74
N GLY A 105 -14.88 0.01 -11.80
CA GLY A 105 -14.43 -1.19 -11.07
C GLY A 105 -14.68 -1.07 -9.57
N PHE A 106 -14.46 0.13 -9.03
CA PHE A 106 -14.67 0.49 -7.65
C PHE A 106 -16.12 0.27 -7.19
N SER A 107 -17.06 0.93 -7.85
CA SER A 107 -18.46 0.91 -7.42
C SER A 107 -19.10 -0.46 -7.64
N ARG A 108 -18.68 -1.17 -8.69
CA ARG A 108 -19.09 -2.57 -8.96
C ARG A 108 -18.63 -3.50 -7.85
N LYS A 109 -17.36 -3.40 -7.43
CA LYS A 109 -16.81 -4.18 -6.31
C LYS A 109 -17.47 -3.86 -4.96
N LEU A 110 -17.78 -2.58 -4.68
CA LEU A 110 -18.53 -2.22 -3.47
C LEU A 110 -19.95 -2.83 -3.48
N PHE A 111 -20.64 -2.80 -4.62
CA PHE A 111 -21.96 -3.40 -4.79
C PHE A 111 -21.93 -4.93 -4.65
N GLU A 112 -20.94 -5.61 -5.26
CA GLU A 112 -20.69 -7.05 -5.07
C GLU A 112 -20.48 -7.40 -3.59
N ALA A 113 -19.81 -6.53 -2.82
CA ALA A 113 -19.62 -6.67 -1.39
C ALA A 113 -20.84 -6.23 -0.54
N GLY A 114 -22.03 -6.08 -1.16
CA GLY A 114 -23.27 -5.75 -0.49
C GLY A 114 -23.37 -4.31 0.03
N ARG A 115 -22.51 -3.40 -0.41
CA ARG A 115 -22.61 -1.97 -0.05
C ARG A 115 -23.74 -1.30 -0.84
N SER A 116 -24.53 -0.50 -0.15
CA SER A 116 -25.65 0.27 -0.70
C SER A 116 -25.50 1.75 -0.31
N ASN A 117 -26.24 2.63 -0.99
CA ASN A 117 -26.13 4.09 -0.83
C ASN A 117 -24.68 4.60 -1.00
N VAL A 118 -23.95 4.04 -1.96
CA VAL A 118 -22.61 4.52 -2.32
C VAL A 118 -22.75 5.78 -3.19
N LEU A 119 -21.98 6.82 -2.86
CA LEU A 119 -21.76 7.97 -3.73
C LEU A 119 -20.27 8.08 -4.07
N VAL A 120 -19.96 8.20 -5.36
CA VAL A 120 -18.62 8.61 -5.83
C VAL A 120 -18.66 10.05 -6.31
N ILE A 121 -17.80 10.91 -5.75
CA ILE A 121 -17.56 12.30 -6.18
C ILE A 121 -16.25 12.34 -6.95
N LYS A 122 -16.29 12.53 -8.27
CA LYS A 122 -15.09 12.54 -9.14
C LYS A 122 -14.72 13.94 -9.59
N VAL A 123 -13.51 14.40 -9.24
CA VAL A 123 -12.97 15.69 -9.67
C VAL A 123 -11.53 15.47 -10.12
N SER A 124 -11.35 15.10 -11.39
CA SER A 124 -10.04 14.78 -11.97
C SER A 124 -9.61 15.79 -13.03
N ARG A 125 -8.31 15.86 -13.32
CA ARG A 125 -7.72 16.79 -14.30
C ARG A 125 -7.09 16.03 -15.47
N GLY A 126 -7.15 16.59 -16.67
CA GLY A 126 -6.25 16.19 -17.75
C GLY A 126 -4.80 16.59 -17.42
N GLY A 127 -3.94 15.62 -17.11
CA GLY A 127 -2.50 15.80 -16.87
C GLY A 127 -2.11 16.81 -15.76
N GLY A 128 -0.80 17.09 -15.69
CA GLY A 128 -0.23 18.10 -14.78
C GLY A 128 0.24 17.53 -13.44
N GLY A 129 1.24 18.19 -12.86
CA GLY A 129 1.91 17.78 -11.63
C GLY A 129 1.12 18.08 -10.35
N ASN A 130 1.60 17.51 -9.24
CA ASN A 130 0.87 17.52 -7.95
C ASN A 130 0.67 18.93 -7.36
N ARG A 131 1.38 19.96 -7.84
CA ARG A 131 1.19 21.35 -7.38
C ARG A 131 -0.21 21.89 -7.62
N HIS A 132 -0.94 21.36 -8.61
CA HIS A 132 -2.34 21.74 -8.84
C HIS A 132 -3.26 21.33 -7.68
N TRP A 133 -2.84 20.37 -6.86
CA TRP A 133 -3.52 19.90 -5.65
C TRP A 133 -2.91 20.45 -4.34
N LEU A 134 -2.07 21.49 -4.40
CA LEU A 134 -1.68 22.23 -3.20
C LEU A 134 -2.87 23.04 -2.67
N PRO A 135 -3.16 23.02 -1.36
CA PRO A 135 -4.04 24.01 -0.76
C PRO A 135 -3.57 25.44 -1.03
N THR A 136 -4.53 26.38 -1.04
CA THR A 136 -4.44 27.83 -1.32
C THR A 136 -3.87 28.25 -2.69
N THR A 137 -2.97 27.48 -3.29
CA THR A 137 -2.25 27.83 -4.53
C THR A 137 -2.60 26.91 -5.71
N GLY A 138 -3.09 25.70 -5.44
CA GLY A 138 -3.50 24.73 -6.44
C GLY A 138 -4.97 24.89 -6.84
N HIS A 139 -5.22 25.18 -8.12
CA HIS A 139 -6.59 25.35 -8.64
C HIS A 139 -7.46 24.08 -8.51
N MET A 140 -6.86 22.88 -8.56
CA MET A 140 -7.62 21.64 -8.39
C MET A 140 -8.08 21.44 -6.95
N THR A 141 -7.35 21.91 -5.93
CA THR A 141 -7.83 21.84 -4.55
C THR A 141 -9.02 22.77 -4.35
N ASN A 142 -8.92 24.03 -4.79
CA ASN A 142 -10.02 24.99 -4.67
C ASN A 142 -11.28 24.50 -5.41
N HIS A 143 -11.12 23.92 -6.60
CA HIS A 143 -12.23 23.31 -7.34
C HIS A 143 -12.77 22.07 -6.63
N LEU A 144 -11.92 21.12 -6.21
CA LEU A 144 -12.31 19.90 -5.49
C LEU A 144 -13.17 20.20 -4.26
N LEU A 145 -12.74 21.15 -3.40
CA LEU A 145 -13.48 21.51 -2.20
C LEU A 145 -14.86 22.10 -2.55
N LYS A 146 -14.92 23.06 -3.49
CA LYS A 146 -16.18 23.63 -3.98
C LYS A 146 -17.15 22.58 -4.54
N GLN A 147 -16.64 21.60 -5.29
CA GLN A 147 -17.45 20.54 -5.88
C GLN A 147 -17.93 19.53 -4.83
N ILE A 148 -17.12 19.25 -3.80
CA ILE A 148 -17.56 18.49 -2.62
C ILE A 148 -18.73 19.21 -1.94
N ASP A 149 -18.63 20.52 -1.69
CA ASP A 149 -19.67 21.29 -1.01
C ASP A 149 -21.02 21.23 -1.76
N ILE A 150 -21.00 21.37 -3.09
CA ILE A 150 -22.19 21.27 -3.95
C ILE A 150 -22.80 19.86 -3.89
N ALA A 151 -21.97 18.82 -3.93
CA ALA A 151 -22.43 17.43 -3.83
C ALA A 151 -23.03 17.12 -2.45
N LEU A 152 -22.39 17.56 -1.37
CA LEU A 152 -22.86 17.35 0.01
C LEU A 152 -24.13 18.15 0.31
N ALA A 153 -24.23 19.41 -0.17
CA ALA A 153 -25.45 20.21 -0.09
C ALA A 153 -26.63 19.51 -0.80
N SER A 154 -26.40 18.90 -1.96
CA SER A 154 -27.43 18.15 -2.69
C SER A 154 -28.00 16.97 -1.87
N ILE A 155 -27.17 16.28 -1.09
CA ILE A 155 -27.62 15.21 -0.18
C ILE A 155 -28.45 15.81 0.96
N ARG A 156 -27.97 16.88 1.59
CA ARG A 156 -28.65 17.54 2.72
C ARG A 156 -30.00 18.13 2.33
N ASN A 157 -30.09 18.77 1.18
CA ASN A 157 -31.34 19.32 0.63
C ASN A 157 -32.37 18.23 0.31
N SER A 158 -31.92 16.99 0.07
CA SER A 158 -32.78 15.82 -0.12
C SER A 158 -33.28 15.20 1.21
N GLY A 159 -32.85 15.74 2.36
CA GLY A 159 -33.15 15.18 3.69
C GLY A 159 -32.23 14.02 4.11
N ASP A 160 -31.27 13.64 3.27
CA ASP A 160 -30.38 12.50 3.49
C ASP A 160 -29.17 12.88 4.39
N THR A 161 -28.44 11.84 4.82
CA THR A 161 -27.24 11.93 5.65
C THR A 161 -26.06 11.26 4.96
N PHE A 162 -24.83 11.47 5.47
CA PHE A 162 -23.64 10.87 4.87
C PHE A 162 -22.47 10.67 5.85
N LYS A 163 -21.52 9.82 5.42
CA LYS A 163 -20.16 9.71 5.97
C LYS A 163 -19.14 9.65 4.84
N ILE A 164 -18.06 10.42 4.96
CA ILE A 164 -16.93 10.31 4.03
C ILE A 164 -16.11 9.09 4.46
N LYS A 165 -16.06 8.09 3.59
CA LYS A 165 -15.28 6.86 3.79
C LYS A 165 -13.89 6.98 3.25
N GLY A 166 -13.69 7.66 2.12
CA GLY A 166 -12.35 7.86 1.65
C GLY A 166 -12.10 8.77 0.45
N LEU A 167 -10.81 8.96 0.20
CA LEU A 167 -10.22 9.64 -0.93
C LEU A 167 -9.40 8.63 -1.74
N MET A 168 -9.72 8.47 -3.02
CA MET A 168 -8.91 7.76 -4.01
C MET A 168 -8.07 8.80 -4.76
N TYR A 169 -6.75 8.60 -4.78
CA TYR A 169 -5.79 9.50 -5.40
C TYR A 169 -4.94 8.75 -6.42
N LEU A 170 -5.02 9.13 -7.70
CA LEU A 170 -4.21 8.55 -8.78
C LEU A 170 -3.56 9.68 -9.59
N GLN A 171 -2.40 10.13 -9.12
CA GLN A 171 -1.66 11.24 -9.71
C GLN A 171 -0.16 11.15 -9.40
N GLY A 172 0.64 11.38 -10.43
CA GLY A 172 2.08 11.63 -10.29
C GLY A 172 2.89 11.54 -11.58
N GLU A 173 2.31 11.01 -12.65
CA GLU A 173 2.98 10.69 -13.91
C GLU A 173 3.54 11.93 -14.63
N SER A 174 2.95 13.10 -14.38
CA SER A 174 3.37 14.42 -14.88
C SER A 174 4.19 15.25 -13.89
N ASN A 175 4.63 14.69 -12.75
CA ASN A 175 5.45 15.44 -11.79
C ASN A 175 6.85 15.73 -12.37
N ASN A 176 7.30 16.99 -12.24
CA ASN A 176 8.70 17.38 -12.37
C ASN A 176 9.53 16.99 -11.12
N ASP A 177 10.83 17.30 -11.09
CA ASP A 177 11.71 16.88 -9.99
C ASP A 177 11.34 17.46 -8.61
N ASP A 178 10.88 18.72 -8.56
CA ASP A 178 10.43 19.40 -7.33
C ASP A 178 9.07 18.86 -6.85
N GLU A 179 8.16 18.59 -7.78
CA GLU A 179 6.86 17.97 -7.52
C GLU A 179 7.05 16.53 -7.00
N ALA A 180 7.94 15.76 -7.64
CA ALA A 180 8.30 14.41 -7.23
C ALA A 180 9.07 14.38 -5.90
N ALA A 181 9.82 15.43 -5.56
CA ALA A 181 10.51 15.56 -4.27
C ALA A 181 9.58 15.72 -3.06
N LEU A 182 8.33 16.16 -3.29
CA LEU A 182 7.38 16.53 -2.24
C LEU A 182 6.08 15.73 -2.34
N ALA A 183 6.07 14.60 -3.06
CA ALA A 183 4.86 13.87 -3.42
C ALA A 183 4.06 13.34 -2.22
N ASP A 184 4.75 12.82 -1.20
CA ASP A 184 4.16 12.38 0.06
C ASP A 184 3.55 13.54 0.85
N THR A 185 4.33 14.60 1.01
CA THR A 185 3.99 15.77 1.83
C THR A 185 2.81 16.51 1.23
N ARG A 186 2.80 16.72 -0.09
CA ARG A 186 1.70 17.37 -0.82
C ARG A 186 0.41 16.55 -0.77
N LEU A 187 0.51 15.23 -0.91
CA LEU A 187 -0.64 14.35 -0.76
C LEU A 187 -1.20 14.37 0.67
N GLN A 188 -0.36 14.26 1.70
CA GLN A 188 -0.80 14.38 3.09
C GLN A 188 -1.47 15.75 3.34
N THR A 189 -0.90 16.84 2.82
CA THR A 189 -1.46 18.19 2.94
C THR A 189 -2.84 18.30 2.25
N LEU A 190 -3.03 17.66 1.09
CA LEU A 190 -4.33 17.57 0.42
C LEU A 190 -5.35 16.79 1.28
N VAL A 191 -4.97 15.63 1.82
CA VAL A 191 -5.82 14.78 2.66
C VAL A 191 -6.29 15.55 3.89
N ASP A 192 -5.37 16.22 4.59
CA ASP A 192 -5.66 16.99 5.79
C ASP A 192 -6.54 18.22 5.48
N CYS A 193 -6.32 18.86 4.33
CA CYS A 193 -7.14 19.96 3.84
C CYS A 193 -8.58 19.53 3.53
N VAL A 194 -8.78 18.45 2.76
CA VAL A 194 -10.11 17.90 2.45
C VAL A 194 -10.84 17.45 3.72
N GLN A 195 -10.14 16.76 4.63
CA GLN A 195 -10.74 16.30 5.89
C GLN A 195 -11.13 17.47 6.80
N SER A 196 -10.31 18.53 6.87
CA SER A 196 -10.57 19.70 7.70
C SER A 196 -11.72 20.54 7.14
N HIS A 197 -11.73 20.77 5.82
CA HIS A 197 -12.78 21.49 5.11
C HIS A 197 -14.15 20.86 5.35
N ILE A 198 -14.30 19.56 5.08
CA ILE A 198 -15.59 18.86 5.26
C ILE A 198 -16.02 18.85 6.74
N ASN A 199 -15.10 18.70 7.70
CA ASN A 199 -15.46 18.70 9.12
C ASN A 199 -15.76 20.10 9.68
N ALA A 200 -15.44 21.19 8.97
CA ALA A 200 -15.81 22.55 9.38
C ALA A 200 -17.33 22.75 9.32
N ASP A 201 -17.93 22.39 8.18
CA ASP A 201 -19.38 22.50 7.96
C ASP A 201 -20.16 21.24 8.41
N TYR A 202 -19.50 20.07 8.40
CA TYR A 202 -20.11 18.78 8.73
C TYR A 202 -19.29 18.01 9.78
N PRO A 203 -19.24 18.47 11.05
CA PRO A 203 -18.41 17.88 12.09
C PRO A 203 -18.57 16.37 12.26
N GLY A 204 -17.44 15.65 12.25
CA GLY A 204 -17.42 14.20 12.48
C GLY A 204 -17.90 13.35 11.29
N THR A 205 -18.13 13.94 10.11
CA THR A 205 -18.50 13.18 8.91
C THR A 205 -17.29 12.65 8.15
N ALA A 206 -16.13 13.34 8.23
CA ALA A 206 -14.89 12.95 7.56
C ALA A 206 -13.81 12.40 8.51
N THR A 207 -14.03 12.34 9.84
CA THR A 207 -13.04 11.81 10.81
C THR A 207 -12.61 10.36 10.52
N SER A 208 -13.50 9.56 9.94
CA SER A 208 -13.23 8.17 9.51
C SER A 208 -12.72 8.04 8.07
N MET A 209 -12.39 9.15 7.39
CA MET A 209 -11.90 9.12 6.01
C MET A 209 -10.55 8.40 5.94
N TYR A 210 -10.46 7.43 5.03
CA TYR A 210 -9.23 6.75 4.63
C TYR A 210 -8.77 7.29 3.27
N THR A 211 -7.48 7.27 2.98
CA THR A 211 -6.95 7.58 1.64
C THR A 211 -6.40 6.31 1.02
N VAL A 212 -6.61 6.09 -0.28
CA VAL A 212 -5.95 5.04 -1.05
C VAL A 212 -5.30 5.68 -2.26
N VAL A 213 -4.01 5.40 -2.44
CA VAL A 213 -3.16 5.99 -3.46
C VAL A 213 -2.84 4.93 -4.49
N GLY A 214 -3.22 5.15 -5.75
CA GLY A 214 -2.88 4.24 -6.83
C GLY A 214 -1.42 4.40 -7.23
N GLU A 215 -0.73 3.29 -7.46
CA GLU A 215 0.58 3.30 -8.09
C GLU A 215 0.50 3.94 -9.49
N LEU A 216 1.59 4.60 -9.88
CA LEU A 216 1.68 5.29 -11.16
C LEU A 216 1.85 4.30 -12.31
N ALA A 217 1.23 4.60 -13.45
CA ALA A 217 1.61 3.97 -14.70
C ALA A 217 3.11 4.19 -14.97
N SER A 218 3.80 3.12 -15.39
CA SER A 218 5.26 3.14 -15.58
C SER A 218 6.03 3.63 -14.34
N SER A 219 5.58 3.27 -13.13
CA SER A 219 6.21 3.63 -11.84
C SER A 219 7.71 3.33 -11.76
N LYS A 220 8.15 2.26 -12.43
CA LYS A 220 9.55 1.80 -12.48
C LYS A 220 10.39 2.51 -13.57
N ALA A 221 9.83 3.47 -14.31
CA ALA A 221 10.50 4.14 -15.43
C ALA A 221 10.43 5.67 -15.33
N GLY A 222 11.62 6.30 -15.37
CA GLY A 222 11.81 7.74 -15.23
C GLY A 222 11.97 8.17 -13.77
N ALA A 223 12.98 9.00 -13.49
CA ALA A 223 13.37 9.35 -12.13
C ALA A 223 12.23 9.98 -11.30
N THR A 224 11.43 10.85 -11.90
CA THR A 224 10.32 11.52 -11.22
C THR A 224 9.19 10.58 -10.83
N ARG A 225 8.88 9.55 -11.65
CA ARG A 225 7.85 8.55 -11.34
C ARG A 225 8.32 7.60 -10.25
N VAL A 226 9.54 7.06 -10.38
CA VAL A 226 10.17 6.21 -9.36
C VAL A 226 10.17 6.91 -8.00
N LYS A 227 10.59 8.19 -7.97
CA LYS A 227 10.61 9.00 -6.74
C LYS A 227 9.21 9.28 -6.20
N THR A 228 8.26 9.66 -7.06
CA THR A 228 6.86 9.93 -6.67
C THR A 228 6.20 8.68 -6.08
N THR A 229 6.30 7.54 -6.76
CA THR A 229 5.79 6.24 -6.29
C THR A 229 6.43 5.84 -4.96
N ALA A 230 7.76 5.95 -4.83
CA ALA A 230 8.46 5.58 -3.60
C ALA A 230 7.99 6.43 -2.40
N LEU A 231 7.81 7.74 -2.57
CA LEU A 231 7.31 8.62 -1.51
C LEU A 231 5.83 8.36 -1.19
N GLN A 232 4.97 8.16 -2.21
CA GLN A 232 3.55 7.84 -1.98
C GLN A 232 3.36 6.50 -1.24
N ASN A 233 4.14 5.46 -1.58
CA ASN A 233 4.12 4.19 -0.84
C ASN A 233 4.71 4.37 0.59
N SER A 234 5.78 5.16 0.75
CA SER A 234 6.33 5.52 2.07
C SER A 234 5.28 6.19 2.97
N LEU A 235 4.47 7.12 2.44
CA LEU A 235 3.36 7.75 3.17
C LEU A 235 2.33 6.72 3.64
N ALA A 236 1.92 5.80 2.75
CA ALA A 236 0.98 4.73 3.09
C ALA A 236 1.51 3.83 4.21
N ARG A 237 2.76 3.37 4.10
CA ARG A 237 3.43 2.58 5.15
C ARG A 237 3.51 3.32 6.49
N GLY A 238 3.74 4.64 6.46
CA GLY A 238 3.86 5.49 7.64
C GLY A 238 2.55 5.93 8.28
N LYS A 239 1.37 5.73 7.65
CA LYS A 239 0.10 6.32 8.10
C LYS A 239 -1.04 5.28 8.12
N SER A 240 -1.58 5.02 9.31
CA SER A 240 -2.69 4.07 9.54
C SER A 240 -4.04 4.43 8.91
N LYS A 241 -4.11 5.51 8.12
CA LYS A 241 -5.28 5.94 7.33
C LYS A 241 -4.95 6.13 5.83
N VAL A 242 -3.75 5.76 5.37
CA VAL A 242 -3.35 5.87 3.96
C VAL A 242 -2.91 4.49 3.46
N GLY A 243 -3.50 4.02 2.37
CA GLY A 243 -3.12 2.81 1.66
C GLY A 243 -2.41 3.12 0.36
N PHE A 244 -1.52 2.23 -0.06
CA PHE A 244 -1.04 2.16 -1.44
C PHE A 244 -1.85 1.07 -2.17
N CYS A 245 -1.84 1.12 -3.50
CA CYS A 245 -2.56 0.21 -4.38
C CYS A 245 -1.70 -0.02 -5.62
N GLU A 246 -0.90 -1.09 -5.59
CA GLU A 246 -0.07 -1.55 -6.70
C GLU A 246 -0.85 -1.68 -8.03
N THR A 247 -0.18 -1.27 -9.11
CA THR A 247 -0.68 -1.30 -10.48
C THR A 247 0.39 -1.69 -11.51
N ASN A 248 1.65 -1.88 -11.10
CA ASN A 248 2.76 -2.14 -12.02
C ASN A 248 2.70 -3.47 -12.77
N ASP A 249 1.83 -4.39 -12.33
CA ASP A 249 1.49 -5.63 -13.02
C ASP A 249 0.43 -5.43 -14.13
N LEU A 250 -0.27 -4.30 -14.13
CA LEU A 250 -1.38 -4.04 -15.05
C LEU A 250 -0.91 -3.52 -16.41
N PRO A 251 -1.53 -3.96 -17.52
CA PRO A 251 -1.13 -3.56 -18.85
C PRO A 251 -1.42 -2.08 -19.13
N LEU A 252 -0.42 -1.41 -19.71
CA LEU A 252 -0.53 -0.07 -20.24
C LEU A 252 -0.95 -0.08 -21.72
N LYS A 253 -1.52 1.04 -22.17
CA LYS A 253 -1.73 1.37 -23.58
C LYS A 253 -0.38 1.49 -24.31
N SER A 254 -0.44 1.57 -25.64
CA SER A 254 0.74 1.77 -26.51
C SER A 254 1.52 3.07 -26.26
N ASP A 255 0.95 4.02 -25.51
CA ASP A 255 1.62 5.24 -25.05
C ASP A 255 2.54 5.00 -23.82
N ALA A 256 2.50 3.81 -23.20
CA ALA A 256 3.22 3.44 -21.99
C ALA A 256 2.97 4.36 -20.76
N ILE A 257 1.84 5.08 -20.75
CA ILE A 257 1.47 6.07 -19.71
C ILE A 257 0.04 5.88 -19.20
N HIS A 258 -0.89 5.39 -20.01
CA HIS A 258 -2.28 5.23 -19.61
C HIS A 258 -2.68 3.77 -19.47
N PHE A 259 -3.48 3.45 -18.46
CA PHE A 259 -4.04 2.11 -18.29
C PHE A 259 -5.13 1.81 -19.33
N GLY A 260 -5.17 0.58 -19.84
CA GLY A 260 -6.24 0.11 -20.71
C GLY A 260 -7.55 -0.17 -19.95
N ARG A 261 -8.62 -0.49 -20.70
CA ARG A 261 -9.98 -0.79 -20.16
C ARG A 261 -9.97 -1.70 -18.94
N ASP A 262 -9.45 -2.91 -19.08
CA ASP A 262 -9.51 -3.91 -18.00
C ASP A 262 -8.61 -3.53 -16.82
N ALA A 263 -7.47 -2.87 -17.08
CA ALA A 263 -6.62 -2.32 -16.04
C ALA A 263 -7.32 -1.21 -15.23
N LYS A 264 -8.07 -0.28 -15.85
CA LYS A 264 -8.85 0.72 -15.13
C LYS A 264 -9.95 0.09 -14.26
N LEU A 265 -10.61 -0.96 -14.74
CA LEU A 265 -11.57 -1.73 -13.93
C LEU A 265 -10.88 -2.42 -12.75
N GLU A 266 -9.71 -3.01 -12.94
CA GLU A 266 -8.96 -3.68 -11.88
C GLU A 266 -8.40 -2.71 -10.83
N ILE A 267 -7.87 -1.54 -11.22
CA ILE A 267 -7.50 -0.45 -10.29
C ILE A 267 -8.69 -0.06 -9.42
N GLY A 268 -9.88 0.05 -10.04
CA GLY A 268 -11.13 0.28 -9.32
C GLY A 268 -11.42 -0.80 -8.28
N ARG A 269 -11.31 -2.09 -8.65
CA ARG A 269 -11.51 -3.21 -7.71
C ARG A 269 -10.52 -3.14 -6.54
N ARG A 270 -9.23 -2.92 -6.80
CA ARG A 270 -8.18 -2.81 -5.78
C ARG A 270 -8.41 -1.65 -4.81
N PHE A 271 -8.82 -0.49 -5.33
CA PHE A 271 -9.29 0.62 -4.48
C PHE A 271 -10.44 0.20 -3.58
N ALA A 272 -11.48 -0.45 -4.12
CA ALA A 272 -12.64 -0.87 -3.34
C ALA A 272 -12.28 -1.94 -2.29
N ASP A 273 -11.46 -2.93 -2.64
CA ASP A 273 -10.95 -3.93 -1.70
C ASP A 273 -10.26 -3.27 -0.50
N ALA A 274 -9.38 -2.28 -0.73
CA ALA A 274 -8.68 -1.55 0.34
C ALA A 274 -9.62 -0.85 1.33
N PHE A 275 -10.80 -0.37 0.89
CA PHE A 275 -11.83 0.18 1.79
C PHE A 275 -12.78 -0.86 2.39
N ILE A 276 -13.07 -1.97 1.68
CA ILE A 276 -13.98 -3.01 2.16
C ILE A 276 -13.39 -3.75 3.35
N SER A 277 -12.16 -4.24 3.18
CA SER A 277 -11.49 -5.10 4.14
C SER A 277 -10.92 -4.29 5.33
N ARG A 278 -10.52 -3.03 5.08
CA ARG A 278 -9.51 -2.28 5.88
C ARG A 278 -8.17 -3.03 5.98
N GLU A 279 -8.00 -4.01 5.11
CA GLU A 279 -6.79 -4.76 4.86
C GLU A 279 -6.22 -4.19 3.58
N TRP A 280 -5.28 -3.28 3.79
CA TRP A 280 -4.53 -2.55 2.77
C TRP A 280 -4.18 -3.48 1.61
N VAL A 281 -4.63 -3.13 0.39
CA VAL A 281 -4.35 -3.93 -0.81
C VAL A 281 -2.93 -3.64 -1.26
N GLU A 282 -2.02 -4.23 -0.50
CA GLU A 282 -0.71 -4.68 -0.91
C GLU A 282 -0.36 -5.81 0.06
N ASN A 283 -0.29 -7.04 -0.43
CA ASN A 283 0.96 -7.53 -1.03
C ASN A 283 2.12 -7.20 -0.07
N PRO A 284 2.58 -8.20 0.70
CA PRO A 284 3.03 -8.11 2.08
C PRO A 284 3.52 -6.74 2.60
N LEU A 285 2.86 -6.18 3.63
CA LEU A 285 3.27 -4.91 4.27
C LEU A 285 4.73 -5.00 4.76
N LEU A 286 5.68 -4.38 4.04
CA LEU A 286 7.09 -4.35 4.45
C LEU A 286 7.21 -3.63 5.80
N ILE A 287 7.50 -4.43 6.83
CA ILE A 287 7.74 -3.94 8.19
C ILE A 287 9.11 -3.27 8.20
N ALA A 288 10.12 -3.94 7.65
CA ALA A 288 11.44 -3.36 7.41
C ALA A 288 12.27 -4.28 6.52
N GLY A 289 13.30 -3.74 5.91
CA GLY A 289 14.22 -4.52 5.08
C GLY A 289 15.44 -3.71 4.64
N TYR A 290 16.39 -4.37 3.99
CA TYR A 290 17.36 -3.73 3.14
C TYR A 290 17.52 -4.49 1.83
N SER A 291 17.98 -3.79 0.80
CA SER A 291 18.42 -4.38 -0.45
C SER A 291 19.70 -3.69 -0.92
N ALA A 292 20.53 -4.45 -1.62
CA ALA A 292 21.75 -3.98 -2.26
C ALA A 292 21.40 -3.10 -3.48
N ASN A 293 21.26 -1.81 -3.20
CA ASN A 293 21.04 -0.68 -4.11
C ASN A 293 20.18 -0.90 -5.38
N GLN A 294 18.92 -0.44 -5.35
CA GLN A 294 18.00 -0.43 -6.49
C GLN A 294 18.25 0.72 -7.52
N GLY A 295 19.51 1.06 -7.83
CA GLY A 295 19.81 1.90 -9.02
C GLY A 295 20.87 3.01 -8.93
N VAL A 296 21.86 2.96 -8.02
CA VAL A 296 22.99 3.93 -8.03
C VAL A 296 24.36 3.23 -8.21
N ALA A 297 25.32 3.94 -8.81
CA ALA A 297 26.60 3.39 -9.31
C ALA A 297 27.57 2.80 -8.27
N SER A 298 27.34 3.02 -6.97
CA SER A 298 28.06 2.36 -5.87
C SER A 298 27.06 1.60 -5.01
N PRO A 299 27.27 0.32 -4.68
CA PRO A 299 26.31 -0.39 -3.83
C PRO A 299 26.35 0.17 -2.41
N HIS A 300 25.21 0.66 -1.94
CA HIS A 300 24.90 1.09 -0.57
C HIS A 300 23.70 0.26 -0.08
N PRO A 301 23.52 -0.09 1.22
CA PRO A 301 22.31 -0.78 1.64
C PRO A 301 21.21 0.27 1.73
N VAL A 302 20.08 0.05 1.04
CA VAL A 302 18.89 0.87 1.25
C VAL A 302 18.12 0.27 2.43
N ALA A 303 18.58 0.58 3.65
CA ALA A 303 17.96 0.11 4.88
C ALA A 303 16.68 0.89 5.18
N GLN A 304 15.51 0.27 4.94
CA GLN A 304 14.21 0.82 5.29
C GLN A 304 13.83 0.38 6.70
N GLY A 305 13.87 1.34 7.64
CA GLY A 305 13.40 1.17 9.01
C GLY A 305 14.46 0.72 10.03
N PHE A 306 15.68 0.37 9.61
CA PHE A 306 16.75 -0.02 10.54
C PHE A 306 17.74 1.10 10.83
N SER A 307 18.28 1.11 12.04
CA SER A 307 19.53 1.76 12.39
C SER A 307 20.64 0.73 12.63
N GLN A 308 21.86 1.02 12.18
CA GLN A 308 23.03 0.21 12.50
C GLN A 308 23.46 0.45 13.95
N LYS A 309 23.81 -0.61 14.68
CA LYS A 309 24.41 -0.54 16.00
C LYS A 309 25.65 -1.44 16.06
N GLY A 310 26.78 -0.84 16.43
CA GLY A 310 28.07 -1.53 16.59
C GLY A 310 29.06 -1.23 15.46
N ASN A 311 30.23 -0.75 15.84
CA ASN A 311 31.44 -0.87 15.03
C ASN A 311 32.16 -2.14 15.51
N VAL A 312 32.27 -3.13 14.64
CA VAL A 312 32.99 -4.37 14.95
C VAL A 312 34.37 -4.31 14.30
N THR A 313 35.41 -4.31 15.12
CA THR A 313 36.79 -4.49 14.66
C THR A 313 36.92 -5.84 13.94
N GLY A 314 37.47 -5.84 12.72
CA GLY A 314 37.69 -7.06 11.93
C GLY A 314 36.60 -7.39 10.89
N VAL A 315 35.43 -6.74 10.95
CA VAL A 315 34.39 -6.92 9.92
C VAL A 315 34.53 -5.85 8.83
N VAL A 316 34.69 -6.30 7.59
CA VAL A 316 34.68 -5.44 6.40
C VAL A 316 33.35 -5.64 5.66
N MET A 317 32.64 -4.53 5.41
CA MET A 317 31.51 -4.49 4.49
C MET A 317 31.90 -3.70 3.25
N GLU A 318 31.74 -4.31 2.07
CA GLU A 318 31.91 -3.63 0.79
C GLU A 318 30.78 -3.94 -0.18
N GLY A 319 30.42 -2.94 -0.99
CA GLY A 319 29.46 -3.10 -2.07
C GLY A 319 30.09 -3.88 -3.23
N ILE A 320 29.42 -4.93 -3.70
CA ILE A 320 29.91 -5.77 -4.80
C ILE A 320 28.81 -6.09 -5.81
N ALA A 321 29.20 -6.47 -7.02
CA ALA A 321 28.33 -7.06 -8.03
C ALA A 321 28.86 -8.45 -8.39
N ASP A 322 28.02 -9.47 -8.23
CA ASP A 322 28.35 -10.87 -8.51
C ASP A 322 27.36 -11.43 -9.52
N SER A 323 27.87 -11.87 -10.68
CA SER A 323 27.04 -12.35 -11.80
C SER A 323 25.85 -11.42 -12.14
N GLY A 324 26.05 -10.10 -12.07
CA GLY A 324 25.02 -9.09 -12.30
C GLY A 324 24.04 -8.85 -11.14
N THR A 325 24.10 -9.64 -10.07
CA THR A 325 23.37 -9.39 -8.81
C THR A 325 24.18 -8.44 -7.94
N LEU A 326 23.63 -7.26 -7.65
CA LEU A 326 24.18 -6.34 -6.66
C LEU A 326 24.06 -6.94 -5.26
N ALA A 327 25.12 -6.84 -4.45
CA ALA A 327 25.17 -7.42 -3.12
C ALA A 327 26.12 -6.68 -2.17
N TRP A 328 26.06 -7.09 -0.91
CA TRP A 328 26.93 -6.69 0.17
C TRP A 328 27.86 -7.84 0.48
N ARG A 329 29.16 -7.68 0.21
CA ARG A 329 30.19 -8.58 0.74
C ARG A 329 30.42 -8.23 2.19
N ILE A 330 30.15 -9.18 3.07
CA ILE A 330 30.54 -9.11 4.48
C ILE A 330 31.64 -10.15 4.69
N ARG A 331 32.82 -9.69 5.12
CA ARG A 331 33.96 -10.53 5.51
C ARG A 331 34.24 -10.37 7.00
N SER A 332 34.40 -11.49 7.71
CA SER A 332 34.75 -11.54 9.14
C SER A 332 36.02 -12.37 9.37
N ASP A 333 36.94 -11.86 10.19
CA ASP A 333 38.28 -12.41 10.45
C ASP A 333 38.34 -13.35 11.66
N ASN A 334 37.42 -14.32 11.71
CA ASN A 334 37.22 -15.30 12.79
C ASN A 334 36.65 -14.76 14.11
N GLN A 335 36.63 -13.44 14.36
CA GLN A 335 35.97 -12.92 15.56
C GLN A 335 34.45 -12.90 15.40
N ARG A 336 33.71 -13.12 16.50
CA ARG A 336 32.24 -13.06 16.56
C ARG A 336 31.73 -11.64 16.30
N GLY A 337 31.67 -11.28 15.04
CA GLY A 337 31.43 -9.91 14.62
C GLY A 337 29.95 -9.56 14.50
N ASN A 338 29.38 -9.02 15.58
CA ASN A 338 27.95 -8.73 15.63
C ASN A 338 27.61 -7.36 14.99
N THR A 339 27.36 -7.35 13.68
CA THR A 339 26.90 -6.16 12.98
C THR A 339 25.36 -6.15 12.94
N GLU A 340 24.77 -5.37 13.84
CA GLU A 340 23.33 -5.39 14.08
C GLU A 340 22.61 -4.23 13.39
N TYR A 341 21.54 -4.55 12.67
CA TYR A 341 20.52 -3.61 12.21
C TYR A 341 19.28 -3.75 13.10
N ARG A 342 18.89 -2.67 13.79
CA ARG A 342 17.80 -2.70 14.78
C ARG A 342 16.64 -1.77 14.39
N ARG A 343 15.41 -2.22 14.63
CA ARG A 343 14.17 -1.44 14.49
C ARG A 343 13.26 -1.69 15.68
N THR A 344 12.79 -0.64 16.35
CA THR A 344 11.70 -0.81 17.32
C THR A 344 10.39 -1.08 16.57
N LEU A 345 9.74 -2.20 16.86
CA LEU A 345 8.40 -2.48 16.34
C LEU A 345 7.36 -1.70 17.15
N THR A 346 6.41 -1.08 16.47
CA THR A 346 5.24 -0.53 17.16
C THR A 346 4.32 -1.67 17.64
N PRO A 347 3.55 -1.47 18.73
CA PRO A 347 2.55 -2.45 19.17
C PRO A 347 1.55 -2.84 18.06
N ILE A 348 1.24 -1.91 17.15
CA ILE A 348 0.32 -2.13 16.02
C ILE A 348 0.93 -3.06 14.98
N GLU A 349 2.21 -2.90 14.64
CA GLU A 349 2.89 -3.79 13.69
C GLU A 349 3.01 -5.21 14.26
N PHE A 350 3.38 -5.34 15.53
CA PHE A 350 3.42 -6.64 16.21
C PHE A 350 2.03 -7.32 16.22
N GLN A 351 0.97 -6.58 16.54
CA GLN A 351 -0.40 -7.09 16.47
C GLN A 351 -0.82 -7.50 15.05
N ARG A 352 -0.38 -6.79 14.01
CA ARG A 352 -0.65 -7.14 12.60
C ARG A 352 0.06 -8.44 12.20
N MET A 353 1.34 -8.60 12.53
CA MET A 353 2.09 -9.85 12.32
C MET A 353 1.40 -11.05 12.96
N LEU A 354 0.88 -10.89 14.18
CA LEU A 354 0.09 -11.92 14.87
C LEU A 354 -1.24 -12.19 14.15
N ALA A 355 -1.99 -11.13 13.82
CA ALA A 355 -3.37 -11.22 13.34
C ALA A 355 -3.51 -11.76 11.91
N ARG A 356 -2.46 -11.69 11.09
CA ARG A 356 -2.45 -12.14 9.69
C ARG A 356 -1.33 -13.12 9.33
N GLY A 357 -0.35 -13.29 10.19
CA GLY A 357 0.89 -13.97 9.84
C GLY A 357 1.92 -12.99 9.24
N TRP A 358 3.11 -13.50 8.94
CA TRP A 358 4.24 -12.68 8.53
C TRP A 358 5.20 -13.50 7.65
N LYS A 359 6.03 -12.81 6.86
CA LYS A 359 7.08 -13.42 6.04
C LYS A 359 8.39 -12.73 6.34
N PHE A 360 9.39 -13.49 6.79
CA PHE A 360 10.78 -13.09 6.77
C PHE A 360 11.44 -13.70 5.54
N LYS A 361 12.21 -12.91 4.77
CA LYS A 361 12.89 -13.32 3.55
C LYS A 361 14.34 -12.85 3.55
N VAL A 362 15.22 -13.69 3.03
CA VAL A 362 16.63 -13.42 2.75
C VAL A 362 16.95 -13.85 1.33
N ARG A 363 17.75 -13.08 0.61
CA ARG A 363 18.45 -13.54 -0.59
C ARG A 363 19.96 -13.37 -0.41
N THR A 364 20.67 -14.49 -0.36
CA THR A 364 22.10 -14.54 0.01
C THR A 364 22.85 -15.67 -0.69
N LYS A 365 24.19 -15.59 -0.70
CA LYS A 365 25.15 -16.56 -1.25
C LYS A 365 26.37 -16.64 -0.30
N VAL A 366 26.92 -17.84 -0.08
CA VAL A 366 28.10 -18.05 0.79
C VAL A 366 29.30 -18.43 -0.07
N LEU A 367 30.35 -17.60 -0.06
CA LEU A 367 31.58 -17.90 -0.78
C LEU A 367 32.54 -18.79 0.01
N SER A 368 32.64 -18.56 1.33
CA SER A 368 33.51 -19.33 2.20
C SER A 368 33.05 -19.34 3.65
N GLY A 369 33.36 -20.41 4.36
CA GLY A 369 33.10 -20.58 5.79
C GLY A 369 31.61 -20.77 6.15
N SER A 370 31.24 -20.29 7.33
CA SER A 370 29.86 -20.27 7.83
C SER A 370 29.40 -18.86 8.20
N GLY A 371 28.15 -18.53 7.90
CA GLY A 371 27.56 -17.22 8.19
C GLY A 371 26.12 -17.33 8.65
N SER A 372 25.60 -16.27 9.28
CA SER A 372 24.22 -16.22 9.75
C SER A 372 23.43 -15.03 9.18
N VAL A 373 22.14 -15.26 8.86
CA VAL A 373 21.11 -14.23 8.99
C VAL A 373 20.22 -14.58 10.14
N CYS A 374 20.14 -13.67 11.09
CA CYS A 374 19.35 -13.86 12.28
C CYS A 374 18.37 -12.71 12.42
N TRP A 375 17.12 -13.01 12.76
CA TRP A 375 16.12 -12.04 13.15
C TRP A 375 15.57 -12.41 14.53
N SER A 376 15.41 -11.41 15.40
CA SER A 376 14.88 -11.62 16.74
C SER A 376 13.82 -10.56 17.03
N ILE A 377 12.70 -10.97 17.60
CA ILE A 377 11.75 -10.07 18.26
C ILE A 377 11.85 -10.30 19.76
N THR A 378 12.19 -9.26 20.50
CA THR A 378 12.00 -9.20 21.95
C THR A 378 10.61 -8.64 22.25
N LYS A 379 9.87 -9.28 23.18
CA LYS A 379 8.68 -8.69 23.80
C LYS A 379 8.59 -9.11 25.27
N SER A 380 8.41 -8.14 26.15
CA SER A 380 8.33 -8.36 27.61
C SER A 380 7.04 -9.04 28.11
N SER A 381 5.96 -9.06 27.32
CA SER A 381 4.64 -9.56 27.72
C SER A 381 3.84 -10.13 26.54
N ASP A 382 3.94 -11.44 26.29
CA ASP A 382 3.25 -12.11 25.19
C ASP A 382 2.16 -13.11 25.67
N PRO A 383 0.90 -13.01 25.19
CA PRO A 383 -0.18 -13.93 25.55
C PRO A 383 -0.35 -15.15 24.61
N GLY A 384 0.57 -15.44 23.67
CA GLY A 384 0.45 -16.62 22.78
C GLY A 384 1.73 -17.12 22.09
N TRP A 385 2.76 -16.29 21.95
CA TRP A 385 4.04 -16.60 21.32
C TRP A 385 5.16 -16.41 22.34
N SER A 386 5.38 -17.43 23.19
CA SER A 386 6.40 -17.37 24.24
C SER A 386 7.83 -17.46 23.68
N ILE A 387 8.33 -16.38 23.09
CA ILE A 387 9.78 -16.13 23.01
C ILE A 387 10.20 -15.65 24.40
N ALA A 388 10.36 -16.59 25.33
CA ALA A 388 10.75 -16.30 26.71
C ALA A 388 12.27 -16.04 26.82
N ASN A 389 12.79 -15.17 25.94
CA ASN A 389 14.22 -14.84 25.79
C ASN A 389 15.11 -16.10 25.62
N SER A 390 16.44 -16.04 25.61
CA SER A 390 17.42 -14.97 25.36
C SER A 390 18.26 -15.33 24.15
N GLY A 391 18.58 -14.35 23.32
CA GLY A 391 19.50 -14.56 22.20
C GLY A 391 19.03 -15.62 21.20
N ILE A 392 17.76 -16.02 21.21
CA ILE A 392 17.22 -16.98 20.25
C ILE A 392 16.95 -16.23 18.95
N GLU A 393 18.02 -16.18 18.17
CA GLU A 393 18.03 -15.84 16.77
C GLU A 393 17.19 -16.85 15.99
N ILE A 394 15.97 -16.47 15.62
CA ILE A 394 15.24 -17.19 14.59
C ILE A 394 15.92 -16.80 13.27
N GLY A 395 16.37 -17.75 12.47
CA GLY A 395 17.24 -17.37 11.37
C GLY A 395 17.87 -18.54 10.67
N PHE A 396 18.67 -18.20 9.67
CA PHE A 396 19.40 -19.12 8.82
C PHE A 396 20.88 -19.07 9.21
N HIS A 397 21.43 -20.22 9.60
CA HIS A 397 22.85 -20.46 9.57
C HIS A 397 23.18 -21.19 8.27
N PHE A 398 24.15 -20.69 7.54
CA PHE A 398 24.63 -21.25 6.29
C PHE A 398 26.06 -21.73 6.48
N THR A 399 26.36 -22.94 6.03
CA THR A 399 27.71 -23.52 6.10
C THR A 399 28.05 -24.10 4.73
N ARG A 400 29.07 -23.56 4.06
CA ARG A 400 29.58 -24.14 2.81
C ARG A 400 30.30 -25.45 3.16
N ILE A 401 29.78 -26.59 2.68
CA ILE A 401 30.33 -27.92 2.99
C ILE A 401 31.58 -28.17 2.13
N ASN A 402 31.48 -27.81 0.86
CA ASN A 402 32.51 -27.93 -0.17
C ASN A 402 32.19 -26.92 -1.30
N ASP A 403 32.91 -26.98 -2.42
CA ASP A 403 32.69 -26.03 -3.52
C ASP A 403 31.29 -26.10 -4.15
N ALA A 404 30.58 -27.22 -4.02
CA ALA A 404 29.31 -27.44 -4.70
C ALA A 404 28.10 -27.42 -3.76
N GLU A 405 28.26 -27.68 -2.46
CA GLU A 405 27.17 -27.95 -1.53
C GLU A 405 27.06 -26.92 -0.39
N LEU A 406 25.82 -26.52 -0.09
CA LEU A 406 25.51 -25.54 0.96
C LEU A 406 24.56 -26.15 2.00
N GLU A 407 25.02 -26.22 3.25
CA GLU A 407 24.19 -26.61 4.39
C GLU A 407 23.42 -25.40 4.93
N VAL A 408 22.13 -25.59 5.22
CA VAL A 408 21.27 -24.55 5.81
C VAL A 408 20.59 -25.09 7.07
N ARG A 409 20.77 -24.41 8.19
CA ARG A 409 20.13 -24.73 9.48
C ARG A 409 19.23 -23.58 9.93
N ILE A 410 18.05 -23.91 10.46
CA ILE A 410 17.16 -22.92 11.09
C ILE A 410 17.48 -22.88 12.59
N GLY A 411 17.95 -21.75 13.12
CA GLY A 411 18.10 -21.46 14.57
C GLY A 411 18.57 -22.62 15.48
N GLY A 412 19.88 -22.68 15.77
CA GLY A 412 20.44 -23.65 16.74
C GLY A 412 20.62 -25.07 16.19
N ASN A 413 20.52 -26.09 17.06
CA ASN A 413 20.79 -27.51 16.76
C ASN A 413 19.66 -28.22 15.96
N LYS A 414 18.92 -27.51 15.12
CA LYS A 414 17.90 -28.14 14.25
C LYS A 414 18.58 -28.90 13.10
N PRO A 415 17.97 -29.98 12.58
CA PRO A 415 18.56 -30.74 11.47
C PRO A 415 18.82 -29.85 10.26
N ALA A 416 19.93 -30.11 9.57
CA ALA A 416 20.33 -29.40 8.36
C ALA A 416 19.38 -29.64 7.16
N ILE A 417 19.48 -28.77 6.17
CA ILE A 417 18.96 -28.94 4.82
C ILE A 417 20.15 -28.75 3.88
N ASN A 418 20.51 -29.79 3.13
CA ASN A 418 21.61 -29.72 2.18
C ASN A 418 21.06 -29.28 0.82
N LEU A 419 21.58 -28.18 0.31
CA LEU A 419 21.48 -27.83 -1.10
C LEU A 419 22.64 -28.53 -1.82
N VAL A 420 22.28 -29.24 -2.90
CA VAL A 420 23.15 -30.17 -3.62
C VAL A 420 24.00 -29.47 -4.68
N VAL A 421 24.95 -30.22 -5.25
CA VAL A 421 25.93 -29.83 -6.29
C VAL A 421 25.52 -28.61 -7.13
N GLY A 422 26.25 -27.51 -6.94
CA GLY A 422 26.12 -26.25 -7.68
C GLY A 422 25.40 -25.15 -6.89
N SER A 423 24.86 -25.43 -5.70
CA SER A 423 24.14 -24.46 -4.87
C SER A 423 25.04 -23.44 -4.17
N ALA A 424 26.23 -23.86 -3.73
CA ALA A 424 27.07 -22.99 -2.90
C ALA A 424 27.47 -21.68 -3.60
N ASP A 425 27.59 -21.71 -4.93
CA ASP A 425 27.96 -20.55 -5.75
C ASP A 425 26.77 -19.74 -6.28
N GLN A 426 25.54 -20.03 -5.82
CA GLN A 426 24.31 -19.36 -6.26
C GLN A 426 23.65 -18.52 -5.17
N TYR A 427 22.88 -17.51 -5.59
CA TYR A 427 21.99 -16.77 -4.69
C TYR A 427 20.71 -17.56 -4.45
N HIS A 428 20.48 -17.95 -3.21
CA HIS A 428 19.28 -18.65 -2.77
C HIS A 428 18.35 -17.71 -2.00
N SER A 429 17.04 -17.91 -2.18
CA SER A 429 16.00 -17.16 -1.47
C SER A 429 15.43 -18.01 -0.34
N PHE A 430 15.67 -17.61 0.90
CA PHE A 430 15.24 -18.31 2.10
C PHE A 430 14.09 -17.54 2.76
N GLU A 431 12.95 -18.20 3.01
CA GLU A 431 11.79 -17.56 3.64
C GLU A 431 11.29 -18.33 4.85
N LEU A 432 10.96 -17.62 5.93
CA LEU A 432 10.13 -18.13 7.02
C LEU A 432 8.76 -17.45 6.94
N ARG A 433 7.68 -18.22 6.95
CA ARG A 433 6.31 -17.70 6.93
C ARG A 433 5.60 -18.09 8.22
N GLY A 434 5.35 -17.13 9.10
CA GLY A 434 4.54 -17.35 10.30
C GLY A 434 3.06 -17.41 9.96
N LYS A 435 2.38 -18.46 10.46
CA LYS A 435 0.96 -18.67 10.22
C LYS A 435 0.10 -17.68 11.01
N ARG A 436 -1.03 -17.30 10.41
CA ARG A 436 -2.04 -16.43 11.03
C ARG A 436 -2.50 -16.98 12.38
N LEU A 437 -2.45 -16.15 13.43
CA LEU A 437 -2.90 -16.48 14.79
C LEU A 437 -2.25 -17.75 15.40
N SER A 438 -1.10 -18.20 14.89
CA SER A 438 -0.51 -19.50 15.25
C SER A 438 1.01 -19.43 15.36
N ASN A 439 1.56 -20.00 16.43
CA ASN A 439 3.01 -20.06 16.72
C ASN A 439 3.84 -20.95 15.77
N GLN A 440 3.23 -21.43 14.69
CA GLN A 440 3.87 -22.24 13.65
C GLN A 440 4.48 -21.36 12.57
N ILE A 441 5.65 -21.77 12.07
CA ILE A 441 6.27 -21.18 10.87
C ILE A 441 6.57 -22.25 9.83
N ASP A 442 6.47 -21.88 8.56
CA ASP A 442 6.84 -22.70 7.41
C ASP A 442 8.13 -22.16 6.77
N LEU A 443 9.06 -23.04 6.40
CA LEU A 443 10.30 -22.72 5.69
C LEU A 443 10.15 -22.96 4.18
N TYR A 444 10.51 -21.95 3.40
CA TYR A 444 10.69 -22.05 1.96
C TYR A 444 12.16 -21.80 1.57
N ILE A 445 12.66 -22.54 0.59
CA ILE A 445 13.93 -22.26 -0.09
C ILE A 445 13.66 -22.24 -1.59
N ASP A 446 14.00 -21.13 -2.24
CA ASP A 446 13.73 -20.81 -3.65
C ASP A 446 12.24 -20.97 -4.01
N GLY A 447 11.37 -20.49 -3.11
CA GLY A 447 9.92 -20.59 -3.24
C GLY A 447 9.34 -21.99 -2.98
N GLN A 448 10.17 -23.02 -2.80
CA GLN A 448 9.73 -24.38 -2.50
C GLN A 448 9.65 -24.60 -0.98
N LEU A 449 8.50 -25.09 -0.49
CA LEU A 449 8.34 -25.52 0.90
C LEU A 449 9.35 -26.64 1.21
N ARG A 450 10.18 -26.44 2.25
CA ARG A 450 11.16 -27.45 2.72
C ARG A 450 10.80 -28.05 4.06
N ARG A 451 10.11 -27.30 4.92
CA ARG A 451 9.55 -27.73 6.21
C ARG A 451 8.33 -26.89 6.53
N ASP A 452 7.35 -27.50 7.14
CA ASP A 452 6.12 -26.87 7.63
C ASP A 452 6.00 -27.01 9.16
N GLU A 453 5.05 -26.27 9.73
CA GLU A 453 4.54 -26.47 11.10
C GLU A 453 5.60 -26.34 12.22
N ILE A 454 6.71 -25.63 11.96
CA ILE A 454 7.80 -25.46 12.93
C ILE A 454 7.28 -24.63 14.11
N ASN A 455 7.04 -25.29 15.24
CA ASN A 455 6.47 -24.69 16.44
C ASN A 455 7.54 -23.91 17.23
N LEU A 456 7.33 -22.60 17.38
CA LEU A 456 8.25 -21.69 18.07
C LEU A 456 8.28 -21.84 19.60
N GLN A 457 7.26 -22.42 20.25
CA GLN A 457 7.23 -22.60 21.70
C GLN A 457 8.18 -23.71 22.18
N LYS A 458 8.66 -24.60 21.30
CA LYS A 458 9.62 -25.68 21.63
C LYS A 458 11.09 -25.21 21.53
N ILE A 459 11.36 -23.95 21.90
CA ILE A 459 12.65 -23.28 21.77
C ILE A 459 12.86 -22.45 23.06
N SER A 460 13.86 -22.80 23.88
CA SER A 460 13.96 -22.33 25.28
C SER A 460 15.39 -21.91 25.70
N GLU A 461 15.54 -20.73 26.33
CA GLU A 461 16.30 -20.45 27.59
C GLU A 461 16.58 -18.93 27.82
N VAL A 462 16.20 -18.43 29.00
CA VAL A 462 15.84 -17.02 29.36
C VAL A 462 17.01 -16.04 29.64
N SER A 463 16.86 -14.76 29.24
CA SER A 463 17.06 -13.50 30.05
C SER A 463 17.01 -12.18 29.24
N SER A 464 16.75 -11.07 29.94
CA SER A 464 16.06 -9.84 29.47
C SER A 464 16.82 -8.84 28.57
N SER A 465 16.15 -8.29 27.54
CA SER A 465 16.20 -6.84 27.20
C SER A 465 15.05 -6.40 26.25
N ALA A 466 14.91 -5.08 26.03
CA ALA A 466 13.70 -4.39 25.56
C ALA A 466 13.25 -4.64 24.10
N ASP A 467 11.98 -4.29 23.81
CA ASP A 467 11.22 -4.57 22.59
C ASP A 467 11.85 -3.99 21.29
N ALA A 468 12.45 -4.86 20.48
CA ALA A 468 13.03 -4.52 19.18
C ALA A 468 13.03 -5.73 18.23
N LEU A 469 12.93 -5.42 16.95
CA LEU A 469 13.32 -6.29 15.85
C LEU A 469 14.82 -6.10 15.58
N VAL A 470 15.62 -7.13 15.78
CA VAL A 470 17.07 -7.12 15.54
C VAL A 470 17.38 -8.02 14.37
N PHE A 471 18.15 -7.53 13.40
CA PHE A 471 18.86 -8.35 12.41
C PHE A 471 20.34 -8.36 12.74
N SER A 472 20.89 -9.54 12.93
CA SER A 472 22.33 -9.76 13.11
C SER A 472 22.87 -10.57 11.95
N CYS A 473 24.15 -10.33 11.65
CA CYS A 473 24.96 -11.21 10.84
C CYS A 473 26.33 -11.37 11.49
N GLY A 474 26.89 -12.57 11.40
CA GLY A 474 28.20 -12.92 11.97
C GLY A 474 28.62 -14.35 11.64
N SER A 475 29.81 -14.75 12.10
CA SER A 475 30.27 -16.14 12.14
C SER A 475 29.80 -16.81 13.43
N LYS A 476 29.49 -18.11 13.38
CA LYS A 476 29.00 -18.87 14.54
C LYS A 476 30.08 -19.74 15.21
N ASP A 477 31.06 -20.18 14.44
CA ASP A 477 31.97 -21.28 14.79
C ASP A 477 33.46 -20.89 14.67
N ASP A 478 33.77 -19.60 14.82
CA ASP A 478 35.13 -19.01 14.74
C ASP A 478 35.87 -19.26 13.40
N VAL A 479 35.11 -19.56 12.33
CA VAL A 479 35.60 -19.73 10.95
C VAL A 479 35.49 -18.41 10.17
N ALA A 480 36.49 -18.10 9.34
CA ALA A 480 36.49 -16.95 8.44
C ALA A 480 35.34 -17.08 7.45
N SER A 481 34.48 -16.07 7.41
CA SER A 481 33.27 -16.11 6.61
C SER A 481 33.24 -15.01 5.56
N GLU A 482 32.73 -15.36 4.38
CA GLU A 482 32.48 -14.42 3.31
C GLU A 482 31.12 -14.70 2.68
N VAL A 483 30.19 -13.75 2.87
CA VAL A 483 28.78 -13.89 2.50
C VAL A 483 28.33 -12.68 1.69
N TYR A 484 27.58 -12.92 0.62
CA TYR A 484 27.02 -11.92 -0.27
C TYR A 484 25.52 -11.75 -0.05
N TRP A 485 25.12 -10.56 0.37
CA TRP A 485 23.74 -10.26 0.75
C TRP A 485 23.05 -9.34 -0.26
N ASN A 486 21.98 -9.82 -0.89
CA ASN A 486 21.22 -9.05 -1.88
C ASN A 486 19.94 -8.43 -1.29
N GLU A 487 19.23 -9.18 -0.44
CA GLU A 487 17.98 -8.75 0.19
C GLU A 487 17.84 -9.36 1.58
N VAL A 488 17.35 -8.57 2.54
CA VAL A 488 16.78 -9.05 3.80
C VAL A 488 15.52 -8.25 4.06
N SER A 489 14.37 -8.90 4.23
CA SER A 489 13.08 -8.21 4.32
C SER A 489 12.12 -8.95 5.23
N ILE A 490 11.31 -8.22 5.98
CA ILE A 490 10.23 -8.76 6.80
C ILE A 490 8.92 -8.06 6.49
N PHE A 491 7.84 -8.83 6.39
CA PHE A 491 6.54 -8.38 5.96
C PHE A 491 5.41 -8.96 6.83
N VAL A 492 4.28 -8.27 6.92
CA VAL A 492 3.00 -8.88 7.35
C VAL A 492 2.39 -9.58 6.12
N LEU A 493 1.83 -10.78 6.29
CA LEU A 493 1.04 -11.47 5.25
C LEU A 493 -0.45 -11.06 5.34
N ASP A 494 -1.30 -11.60 4.47
CA ASP A 494 -2.76 -11.46 4.51
C ASP A 494 -3.44 -12.82 4.78
#